data_AF-A0A6L3ILD7-F1
#
_entry.id   AF-A0A6L3ILD7-F1
#
_cell.length_a   1.000
_cell.length_b   1.000
_cell.length_c   1.000
_cell.angle_alpha   90.00
_cell.angle_beta   90.00
_cell.angle_gamma   90.00
#
_symmetry.space_group_name_H-M   'P 1'
#
loop_
_entity.id
_entity.type
_entity.pdbx_description
1 polymer ?
#
loop_
_entity_poly.entity_id
_entity_poly.type
_entity_poly.pdbx_seq_one_letter_code
_entity_poly.pdbx_strand_id
1 'polypeptide(L)'
;MAKNNLLSEQLAYIGVSCTPTHLHLCSYNAESICMKDGKDIDSLIPYLNKNAINWIQIHGFQNTEVLQHVCQNFNVDFLTIQDIL
;
A
#
# COMPACT_ATOMS: atom_id res chain seq x y z
N MET A 1 -15.54 -18.83 12.21
CA MET A 1 -14.48 -18.74 13.24
C MET A 1 -13.73 -17.45 13.00
N ALA A 2 -13.57 -16.60 14.01
CA ALA A 2 -12.81 -15.35 13.86
C ALA A 2 -11.32 -15.69 13.72
N LYS A 3 -10.71 -15.36 12.57
CA LYS A 3 -9.26 -15.41 12.40
C LYS A 3 -8.68 -14.22 13.16
N ASN A 4 -7.98 -14.51 14.25
CA ASN A 4 -7.30 -13.50 15.05
C ASN A 4 -5.81 -13.55 14.68
N ASN A 5 -5.30 -12.47 14.08
CA ASN A 5 -3.92 -12.42 13.59
C ASN A 5 -2.89 -12.13 14.71
N LEU A 6 -3.31 -11.81 15.94
CA LEU A 6 -2.47 -11.26 17.03
C LEU A 6 -1.25 -12.10 17.46
N LEU A 7 -1.07 -13.32 16.93
CA LEU A 7 0.04 -14.23 17.27
C LEU A 7 0.64 -14.96 16.05
N SER A 8 0.34 -14.50 14.84
CA SER A 8 0.78 -15.11 13.58
C SER A 8 1.95 -14.32 13.00
N GLU A 9 3.08 -14.98 12.70
CA GLU A 9 4.17 -14.35 11.91
C GLU A 9 3.78 -14.14 10.42
N GLN A 10 2.54 -14.49 10.05
CA GLN A 10 2.00 -14.32 8.71
C GLN A 10 0.95 -13.21 8.67
N LEU A 11 1.11 -12.32 7.70
CA LEU A 11 0.12 -11.30 7.36
C LEU A 11 -1.07 -11.95 6.65
N ALA A 12 -2.29 -11.65 7.11
CA ALA A 12 -3.51 -12.17 6.50
C ALA A 12 -4.60 -11.10 6.49
N TYR A 13 -5.11 -10.78 5.31
CA TYR A 13 -6.28 -9.90 5.18
C TYR A 13 -7.54 -10.59 5.71
N ILE A 14 -8.20 -9.98 6.69
CA ILE A 14 -9.41 -10.53 7.35
C ILE A 14 -10.71 -9.85 6.89
N GLY A 15 -10.62 -8.87 5.99
CA GLY A 15 -11.79 -8.19 5.43
C GLY A 15 -12.54 -9.01 4.38
N VAL A 16 -13.72 -8.51 4.00
CA VAL A 16 -14.65 -9.18 3.05
C VAL A 16 -14.54 -8.67 1.61
N SER A 17 -13.82 -7.57 1.38
CA SER A 17 -13.70 -6.99 0.03
C SER A 17 -12.93 -7.91 -0.91
N CYS A 18 -13.47 -8.08 -2.12
CA CYS A 18 -12.85 -8.82 -3.22
C CYS A 18 -12.20 -7.91 -4.28
N THR A 19 -12.00 -6.63 -3.98
CA THR A 19 -11.33 -5.72 -4.90
C THR A 19 -9.89 -6.18 -5.14
N PRO A 20 -9.48 -6.41 -6.40
CA PRO A 20 -8.09 -6.75 -6.72
C PRO A 20 -7.12 -5.66 -6.28
N THR A 21 -5.96 -6.07 -5.77
CA THR A 21 -4.94 -5.12 -5.31
C THR A 21 -4.35 -4.32 -6.46
N HIS A 22 -4.41 -3.00 -6.38
CA HIS A 22 -3.76 -2.06 -7.31
C HIS A 22 -3.45 -0.74 -6.61
N LEU A 23 -2.49 0.01 -7.15
CA LEU A 23 -1.97 1.22 -6.54
C LEU A 23 -2.18 2.40 -7.49
N HIS A 24 -2.59 3.53 -6.94
CA HIS A 24 -2.60 4.82 -7.63
C HIS A 24 -1.65 5.78 -6.91
N LEU A 25 -0.85 6.51 -7.67
CA LEU A 25 -0.03 7.62 -7.21
C LEU A 25 -0.60 8.92 -7.74
N CYS A 26 -0.81 9.88 -6.85
CA CYS A 26 -1.10 11.27 -7.17
C CYS A 26 -0.02 12.16 -6.55
N SER A 27 0.90 12.64 -7.39
CA SER A 27 1.96 13.55 -6.97
C SER A 27 1.59 14.98 -7.36
N TYR A 28 1.52 15.91 -6.40
CA TYR A 28 1.05 17.27 -6.67
C TYR A 28 1.77 18.34 -5.84
N ASN A 29 1.87 19.53 -6.44
CA ASN A 29 2.32 20.75 -5.79
C ASN A 29 1.50 21.94 -6.32
N ALA A 30 1.92 23.18 -6.05
CA ALA A 30 1.20 24.37 -6.49
C ALA A 30 1.14 24.55 -8.02
N GLU A 31 2.03 23.89 -8.78
CA GLU A 31 2.21 24.12 -10.22
C GLU A 31 1.70 22.97 -11.07
N SER A 32 1.67 21.74 -10.54
CA SER A 32 1.40 20.54 -11.33
C SER A 32 0.79 19.41 -10.52
N ILE A 33 0.12 18.52 -11.24
CA ILE A 33 -0.38 17.22 -10.77
C ILE A 33 0.06 16.13 -11.75
N CYS A 34 0.51 15.00 -11.21
CA CYS A 34 0.85 13.80 -11.98
C CYS A 34 0.14 12.60 -11.35
N MET A 35 -0.58 11.84 -12.17
CA MET A 35 -1.27 10.63 -11.75
C MET A 35 -0.70 9.40 -12.46
N LYS A 36 -0.49 8.32 -11.72
CA LYS A 36 0.05 7.05 -12.24
C LYS A 36 -0.60 5.86 -11.56
N ASP A 37 -0.88 4.83 -12.35
CA ASP A 37 -1.36 3.55 -11.86
C ASP A 37 -0.21 2.53 -11.87
N GLY A 38 -0.18 1.68 -10.86
CA GLY A 38 0.86 0.68 -10.66
C GLY A 38 0.30 -0.61 -10.06
N LYS A 39 0.98 -1.72 -10.34
CA LYS A 39 0.66 -3.02 -9.73
C LYS A 39 1.38 -3.25 -8.41
N ASP A 40 2.48 -2.55 -8.21
CA ASP A 40 3.36 -2.60 -7.05
C ASP A 40 4.05 -1.25 -6.83
N ILE A 41 4.74 -1.10 -5.70
CA ILE A 41 5.46 0.13 -5.36
C ILE A 41 6.65 0.40 -6.29
N ASP A 42 7.34 -0.63 -6.78
CA ASP A 42 8.52 -0.47 -7.64
C ASP A 42 8.16 0.22 -8.95
N SER A 43 6.96 -0.05 -9.49
CA SER A 43 6.42 0.64 -10.66
C SER A 43 6.10 2.12 -10.42
N LEU A 44 5.89 2.53 -9.16
CA LEU A 44 5.52 3.89 -8.78
C LEU A 44 6.72 4.73 -8.28
N ILE A 45 7.77 4.10 -7.74
CA ILE A 45 8.99 4.78 -7.25
C ILE A 45 9.57 5.78 -8.25
N PRO A 46 9.69 5.48 -9.56
CA PRO A 46 10.24 6.44 -10.54
C PRO A 46 9.42 7.73 -10.68
N TYR A 47 8.16 7.72 -10.28
CA TYR A 47 7.24 8.84 -10.38
C TYR A 47 7.05 9.61 -9.07
N LEU A 48 7.67 9.14 -7.97
CA LEU A 48 7.69 9.88 -6.71
C LEU A 48 8.51 11.16 -6.89
N ASN A 49 7.90 12.29 -6.54
CA ASN A 49 8.51 13.60 -6.69
C ASN A 49 8.88 14.16 -5.32
N LYS A 50 10.17 14.43 -5.11
CA LYS A 50 10.71 14.93 -3.84
C LYS A 50 10.26 16.35 -3.50
N ASN A 51 9.82 17.13 -4.50
CA ASN A 51 9.38 18.52 -4.35
C ASN A 51 7.84 18.64 -4.38
N ALA A 52 7.13 17.52 -4.18
CA ALA A 52 5.69 17.45 -4.21
C ALA A 52 5.17 16.58 -3.05
N ILE A 53 3.88 16.73 -2.77
CA ILE A 53 3.17 15.77 -1.93
C ILE A 53 2.87 14.56 -2.81
N ASN A 54 3.30 13.38 -2.37
CA ASN A 54 3.01 12.11 -3.04
C ASN A 54 1.91 11.39 -2.26
N TRP A 55 0.72 11.28 -2.84
CA TRP A 55 -0.38 10.51 -2.27
C TRP A 55 -0.45 9.16 -2.96
N ILE A 56 -0.11 8.09 -2.23
CA ILE A 56 -0.25 6.71 -2.70
C ILE A 56 -1.54 6.13 -2.13
N GLN A 57 -2.42 5.70 -3.01
CA GLN A 57 -3.66 5.02 -2.68
C GLN A 57 -3.55 3.55 -3.04
N ILE A 58 -3.71 2.67 -2.05
CA ILE A 58 -3.74 1.23 -2.24
C ILE A 58 -5.20 0.79 -2.21
N HIS A 59 -5.68 0.22 -3.31
CA HIS A 59 -6.99 -0.39 -3.39
C HIS A 59 -6.86 -1.89 -3.25
N GLY A 60 -7.76 -2.53 -2.50
CA GLY A 60 -7.80 -3.98 -2.36
C GLY A 60 -6.65 -4.51 -1.52
N PHE A 61 -6.96 -5.09 -0.36
CA PHE A 61 -5.96 -5.57 0.60
C PHE A 61 -5.69 -7.08 0.51
N GLN A 62 -6.24 -7.74 -0.51
CA GLN A 62 -6.14 -9.19 -0.67
C GLN A 62 -4.71 -9.68 -0.92
N ASN A 63 -3.91 -8.90 -1.67
CA ASN A 63 -2.51 -9.21 -1.88
C ASN A 63 -1.65 -8.61 -0.75
N THR A 64 -1.47 -9.40 0.29
CA THR A 64 -0.68 -9.00 1.48
C THR A 64 0.80 -8.80 1.17
N GLU A 65 1.35 -9.47 0.15
CA GLU A 65 2.75 -9.31 -0.28
C GLU A 65 3.00 -7.92 -0.87
N VAL A 66 2.10 -7.45 -1.73
CA VAL A 66 2.18 -6.09 -2.30
C VAL A 66 2.08 -5.04 -1.21
N LEU A 67 1.16 -5.23 -0.25
CA LEU A 67 1.03 -4.33 0.89
C LEU A 67 2.27 -4.29 1.77
N GLN A 68 2.79 -5.46 2.10
CA GLN A 68 4.01 -5.60 2.88
C GLN A 68 5.17 -4.90 2.18
N HIS A 69 5.33 -5.10 0.87
CA HIS A 69 6.38 -4.46 0.08
C HIS A 69 6.26 -2.93 0.05
N VAL A 70 5.04 -2.39 -0.10
CA VAL A 70 4.79 -0.94 0.01
C VAL A 70 5.21 -0.43 1.39
N CYS A 71 4.74 -1.09 2.45
CA CYS A 71 4.98 -0.67 3.84
C CYS A 71 6.47 -0.74 4.22
N GLN A 72 7.17 -1.79 3.79
CA GLN A 72 8.61 -1.95 4.00
C GLN A 72 9.42 -0.87 3.30
N ASN A 73 9.01 -0.42 2.10
CA ASN A 73 9.64 0.71 1.40
C ASN A 73 9.57 2.02 2.20
N PHE A 74 8.59 2.16 3.10
CA PHE A 74 8.44 3.32 3.99
C PHE A 74 8.83 3.01 5.44
N ASN A 75 9.52 1.89 5.69
CA ASN A 75 9.97 1.47 7.01
C ASN A 75 8.85 1.32 8.05
N VAL A 76 7.64 0.96 7.61
CA VAL A 76 6.53 0.62 8.51
C VAL A 76 6.79 -0.76 9.11
N ASP A 77 6.62 -0.88 10.42
CA ASP A 77 6.89 -2.13 11.15
C ASP A 77 5.80 -3.18 10.94
N PHE A 78 6.14 -4.44 11.21
CA PHE A 78 5.25 -5.58 11.00
C PHE A 78 3.91 -5.47 11.75
N LEU A 79 3.92 -5.00 13.00
CA LEU A 79 2.69 -4.92 13.81
C LEU A 79 1.74 -3.87 13.24
N THR A 80 2.28 -2.73 12.79
CA THR A 80 1.49 -1.72 12.08
C THR A 80 0.91 -2.26 10.77
N ILE A 81 1.67 -3.07 10.01
CA ILE A 81 1.16 -3.72 8.79
C ILE A 81 0.03 -4.70 9.12
N GLN A 82 0.16 -5.43 10.22
CA GLN A 82 -0.84 -6.37 10.68
C GLN A 82 -2.14 -5.66 11.10
N ASP A 83 -2.06 -4.50 11.73
CA ASP A 83 -3.24 -3.70 12.12
C ASP A 83 -4.00 -3.13 10.91
N ILE A 84 -3.34 -3.01 9.75
CA ILE A 84 -3.95 -2.55 8.49
C ILE A 84 -4.80 -3.65 7.83
N LEU A 85 -4.46 -4.93 8.03
CA LEU A 85 -4.99 -6.10 7.29
C LEU A 85 -6.15 -6.82 8.01
#